data_AF-A0A7T1DZ00-F1
#
_entry.id   AF-A0A7T1DZ00-F1
#
_cell.length_a   1.000
_cell.length_b   1.000
_cell.length_c   1.000
_cell.angle_alpha   90.00
_cell.angle_beta   90.00
_cell.angle_gamma   90.00
#
_symmetry.space_group_name_H-M   'P 1'
#
loop_
_entity.id
_entity.type
_entity.pdbx_description
1 polymer ?
#
loop_
_entity_poly.entity_id
_entity_poly.type
_entity_poly.pdbx_seq_one_letter_code
_entity_poly.pdbx_strand_id
1 'polypeptide(L)'
;MHLNPIDLARDDALSERGLPPIAYADNPKGVYGTSPVIAIKRGEHGYYPIHTRLTAGELNAAEGVTSAQREAMLTGSMFGWHLQGADPKFHEQLMTRKHHQQGRARCTPGS
;
A
#
# COMPACT_ATOMS: atom_id res chain seq x y z
N MET A 1 9.68 23.69 -12.26
CA MET A 1 10.36 22.54 -11.63
C MET A 1 10.52 21.48 -12.71
N HIS A 2 11.72 21.32 -13.29
CA HIS A 2 11.95 20.28 -14.30
C HIS A 2 12.09 18.94 -13.56
N LEU A 3 11.04 18.12 -13.56
CA LEU A 3 11.13 16.74 -13.11
C LEU A 3 12.15 16.02 -13.99
N ASN A 4 13.08 15.29 -13.39
CA ASN A 4 14.06 14.50 -14.12
C ASN A 4 13.29 13.48 -14.99
N PRO A 5 13.57 13.36 -16.30
CA PRO A 5 12.86 12.44 -17.19
C PRO A 5 12.85 10.98 -16.69
N ILE A 6 13.85 10.58 -15.90
CA ILE A 6 13.90 9.26 -15.27
C ILE A 6 12.82 9.10 -14.19
N ASP A 7 12.58 10.15 -13.39
CA ASP A 7 11.54 10.13 -12.35
C ASP A 7 10.13 10.14 -12.97
N LEU A 8 9.95 10.85 -14.09
CA LEU A 8 8.69 10.86 -14.82
C LEU A 8 8.39 9.48 -15.45
N ALA A 9 9.39 8.86 -16.09
CA ALA A 9 9.24 7.52 -16.65
C ALA A 9 8.98 6.46 -15.55
N ARG A 10 9.57 6.63 -14.36
CA ARG A 10 9.29 5.77 -13.20
C ARG A 10 7.86 5.95 -12.71
N ASP A 11 7.38 7.18 -12.59
CA ASP A 11 6.00 7.47 -12.15
C ASP A 11 4.96 6.90 -13.12
N ASP A 12 5.17 7.10 -14.42
CA ASP A 12 4.31 6.59 -15.49
C ASP A 12 4.25 5.05 -15.44
N ALA A 13 5.39 4.38 -15.36
CA ALA A 13 5.46 2.92 -15.26
C ALA A 13 4.78 2.36 -13.99
N LEU A 14 4.81 3.09 -12.87
CA LEU A 14 4.08 2.71 -11.65
C LEU A 14 2.58 2.99 -11.77
N SER A 15 2.20 4.03 -12.52
CA SER A 15 0.82 4.32 -12.88
C SER A 15 0.20 3.21 -13.74
N GLU A 16 0.91 2.74 -14.76
CA GLU A 16 0.48 1.63 -15.62
C GLU A 16 0.28 0.32 -14.84
N ARG A 17 1.03 0.12 -13.76
CA ARG A 17 0.86 -1.01 -12.82
C ARG A 17 -0.37 -0.88 -11.93
N GLY A 18 -1.07 0.25 -11.98
CA GLY A 18 -2.27 0.51 -11.19
C GLY A 18 -1.97 1.00 -9.78
N LEU A 19 -0.78 1.54 -9.51
CA LEU A 19 -0.52 2.17 -8.22
C LEU A 19 -1.15 3.57 -8.18
N PRO A 20 -1.88 3.90 -7.10
CA PRO A 20 -2.44 5.23 -6.93
C PRO A 20 -1.31 6.25 -6.69
N PRO A 21 -1.55 7.54 -6.97
CA PRO A 21 -0.56 8.59 -6.71
C PRO A 21 -0.22 8.73 -5.22
N ILE A 22 -1.19 8.47 -4.34
CA ILE A 22 -1.06 8.52 -2.89
C ILE A 22 -1.78 7.34 -2.24
N ALA A 23 -1.24 6.85 -1.13
CA ALA A 23 -1.91 5.89 -0.27
C ALA A 23 -1.59 6.19 1.20
N TYR A 24 -2.46 5.76 2.10
CA TYR A 24 -2.31 5.99 3.53
C TYR A 24 -2.09 4.68 4.27
N ALA A 25 -1.23 4.69 5.29
CA ALA A 25 -1.01 3.54 6.16
C ALA A 25 -1.06 3.96 7.64
N ASP A 26 -1.60 3.09 8.47
CA ASP A 26 -1.67 3.30 9.91
C ASP A 26 -0.28 3.20 10.54
N ASN A 27 0.03 4.12 11.45
CA ASN A 27 1.26 4.13 12.25
C ASN A 27 0.91 4.02 13.75
N PRO A 28 0.28 2.92 14.18
CA PRO A 28 -0.26 2.80 15.54
C PRO A 28 0.82 2.79 16.63
N LYS A 29 2.06 2.45 16.27
CA LYS A 29 3.20 2.36 17.20
C LYS A 29 4.11 3.59 17.17
N GLY A 30 3.76 4.62 16.39
CA GLY A 30 4.58 5.81 16.26
C GLY A 30 5.99 5.54 15.69
N VAL A 31 6.18 4.43 14.97
CA VAL A 31 7.49 3.98 14.46
C VAL A 31 8.06 5.00 13.48
N TYR A 32 7.17 5.74 12.82
CA TYR A 32 7.47 6.71 11.78
C TYR A 32 7.23 8.16 12.24
N GLY A 33 7.25 8.39 13.56
CA GLY A 33 6.94 9.68 14.21
C GLY A 33 5.66 9.62 15.05
N THR A 34 5.22 10.75 15.62
CA THR A 34 4.05 10.81 16.53
C THR A 34 2.70 10.74 15.82
N SER A 35 2.68 10.80 14.48
CA SER A 35 1.43 10.78 13.72
C SER A 35 0.78 9.40 13.68
N PRO A 36 -0.55 9.31 13.87
CA PRO A 36 -1.27 8.04 13.85
C PRO A 36 -1.38 7.44 12.44
N VAL A 37 -1.21 8.26 11.39
CA VAL A 37 -1.28 7.84 9.99
C VAL A 37 -0.11 8.44 9.23
N ILE A 38 0.37 7.71 8.23
CA ILE A 38 1.39 8.15 7.28
C ILE A 38 0.82 8.15 5.86
N ALA A 39 1.22 9.13 5.07
CA ALA A 39 0.97 9.20 3.64
C ALA A 39 2.20 8.74 2.86
N ILE A 40 1.96 7.95 1.81
CA ILE A 40 2.98 7.38 0.94
C ILE A 40 2.69 7.87 -0.47
N LYS A 41 3.69 8.44 -1.12
CA LYS A 41 3.58 8.91 -2.51
C LYS A 41 4.26 7.93 -3.45
N ARG A 42 3.63 7.69 -4.60
CA ARG A 42 4.13 6.77 -5.60
C ARG A 42 5.48 7.24 -6.14
N GLY A 43 6.41 6.31 -6.29
CA GLY A 43 7.72 6.62 -6.87
C GLY A 43 8.60 7.51 -6.00
N GLU A 44 8.19 7.86 -4.78
CA GLU A 44 9.01 8.55 -3.79
C GLU A 44 9.56 7.57 -2.75
N HIS A 45 10.70 7.91 -2.15
CA HIS A 45 11.25 7.16 -1.03
C HIS A 45 10.82 7.83 0.28
N GLY A 46 10.18 7.05 1.16
CA GLY A 46 9.78 7.49 2.49
C GLY A 46 8.30 7.78 2.64
N TYR A 47 7.94 8.26 3.82
CA TYR A 47 6.58 8.46 4.26
C TYR A 47 6.42 9.83 4.92
N TYR A 48 5.22 10.38 4.81
CA TYR A 48 4.87 11.71 5.33
C TYR A 48 3.91 11.56 6.49
N PRO A 49 4.29 11.97 7.71
CA PRO A 49 3.40 11.89 8.87
C PRO A 49 2.20 12.83 8.69
N ILE A 50 0.98 12.31 8.85
CA ILE A 50 -0.24 13.10 8.78
C ILE A 50 -1.00 13.09 10.11
N HIS A 51 -1.39 14.27 10.57
CA HIS A 51 -2.20 14.43 11.77
C HIS A 51 -3.65 14.57 11.36
N THR A 52 -4.36 13.46 11.33
CA THR A 52 -5.78 13.41 10.99
C THR A 52 -6.57 12.71 12.09
N ARG A 53 -7.87 13.00 12.15
CA ARG A 53 -8.83 12.26 12.99
C ARG A 53 -9.35 10.99 12.29
N LEU A 54 -9.16 10.90 10.98
CA LEU A 54 -9.58 9.77 10.16
C LEU A 54 -8.52 8.66 10.18
N THR A 55 -8.96 7.43 10.03
CA THR A 55 -8.10 6.26 9.86
C THR A 55 -7.48 6.22 8.46
N ALA A 56 -6.40 5.47 8.29
CA ALA A 56 -5.83 5.26 6.96
C ALA A 56 -6.85 4.59 6.02
N GLY A 57 -7.71 3.73 6.54
CA GLY A 57 -8.78 3.08 5.77
C GLY A 57 -9.79 4.07 5.20
N GLU A 58 -10.26 5.02 6.01
CA GLU A 58 -11.21 6.05 5.57
C GLU A 58 -10.61 6.99 4.52
N LEU A 59 -9.36 7.39 4.71
CA LEU A 59 -8.65 8.21 3.73
C LEU A 59 -8.44 7.47 2.40
N ASN A 60 -8.02 6.20 2.46
CA ASN A 60 -7.90 5.39 1.26
C ASN A 60 -9.25 5.16 0.57
N ALA A 61 -10.34 4.99 1.33
CA ALA A 61 -11.68 4.85 0.76
C ALA A 61 -12.12 6.13 0.04
N ALA A 62 -11.79 7.31 0.59
CA ALA A 62 -12.06 8.59 -0.07
C ALA A 62 -11.26 8.76 -1.38
N GLU A 63 -10.02 8.27 -1.42
CA GLU A 63 -9.16 8.29 -2.61
C GLU A 63 -9.40 7.11 -3.58
N GLY A 64 -10.29 6.17 -3.25
CA GLY A 64 -10.54 4.96 -4.05
C GLY A 64 -9.38 3.94 -4.04
N VAL A 65 -8.50 4.01 -3.04
CA VAL A 65 -7.36 3.11 -2.89
C VAL A 65 -7.79 1.81 -2.24
N THR A 66 -7.54 0.70 -2.94
CA THR A 66 -7.79 -0.65 -2.45
C THR A 66 -6.74 -1.09 -1.42
N SER A 67 -7.09 -2.07 -0.57
CA SER A 67 -6.15 -2.65 0.38
C SER A 67 -4.90 -3.22 -0.29
N ALA A 68 -5.03 -3.83 -1.48
CA ALA A 68 -3.89 -4.37 -2.21
C ALA A 68 -2.95 -3.27 -2.71
N GLN A 69 -3.50 -2.17 -3.22
CA GLN A 69 -2.72 -0.99 -3.63
C GLN A 69 -2.01 -0.34 -2.44
N ARG A 70 -2.69 -0.22 -1.28
CA ARG A 70 -2.08 0.30 -0.05
C ARG A 70 -0.84 -0.51 0.35
N GLU A 71 -0.94 -1.83 0.36
CA GLU A 71 0.17 -2.72 0.74
C GLU A 71 1.32 -2.67 -0.27
N ALA A 72 0.99 -2.58 -1.57
CA ALA A 72 1.97 -2.38 -2.63
C ALA A 72 2.72 -1.05 -2.47
N MET A 73 2.01 0.02 -2.15
CA MET A 73 2.58 1.35 -1.88
C MET A 73 3.52 1.33 -0.66
N LEU A 74 3.09 0.71 0.44
CA LEU A 74 3.92 0.57 1.64
C LEU A 74 5.21 -0.21 1.34
N THR A 75 5.09 -1.35 0.65
CA THR A 75 6.23 -2.19 0.29
C THR A 75 7.19 -1.45 -0.65
N GLY A 76 6.66 -0.75 -1.66
CA GLY A 76 7.46 0.04 -2.60
C GLY A 76 8.22 1.18 -1.92
N SER A 77 7.59 1.86 -0.97
CA SER A 77 8.26 2.91 -0.18
C SER A 77 9.32 2.36 0.78
N MET A 78 9.15 1.17 1.35
CA MET A 78 10.07 0.60 2.34
C MET A 78 11.25 -0.14 1.72
N PHE A 79 10.99 -0.93 0.67
CA PHE A 79 11.95 -1.87 0.09
C PHE A 79 12.33 -1.52 -1.36
N GLY A 80 11.60 -0.59 -1.98
CA GLY A 80 11.84 -0.12 -3.35
C GLY A 80 10.75 -0.58 -4.33
N TRP A 81 10.45 0.31 -5.27
CA TRP A 81 9.39 0.18 -6.27
C TRP A 81 9.63 -0.88 -7.35
N HIS A 82 10.83 -1.46 -7.42
CA HIS A 82 11.20 -2.49 -8.41
C HIS A 82 10.80 -3.91 -7.99
N LEU A 83 10.36 -4.11 -6.74
CA LEU A 83 10.01 -5.42 -6.21
C LEU A 83 8.59 -5.83 -6.63
N GLN A 84 8.36 -7.13 -6.78
CA GLN A 84 7.01 -7.69 -7.02
C GLN A 84 6.01 -7.33 -5.91
N GLY A 85 6.50 -7.10 -4.69
CA GLY A 85 5.66 -6.67 -3.57
C GLY A 85 5.19 -5.22 -3.70
N ALA A 86 5.75 -4.43 -4.61
CA ALA A 86 5.23 -3.12 -4.98
C ALA A 86 4.19 -3.20 -6.11
N ASP A 87 3.70 -4.40 -6.46
CA ASP A 87 2.63 -4.61 -7.45
C ASP A 87 1.30 -4.94 -6.73
N PRO A 88 0.22 -4.17 -6.96
CA PRO A 88 -1.09 -4.46 -6.40
C PRO A 88 -1.59 -5.86 -6.73
N LYS A 89 -1.34 -6.37 -7.95
CA LYS A 89 -1.82 -7.70 -8.39
C LYS A 89 -1.23 -8.82 -7.56
N PHE A 90 0.02 -8.67 -7.11
CA PHE A 90 0.66 -9.64 -6.22
C PHE A 90 -0.08 -9.71 -4.88
N HIS A 91 -0.45 -8.56 -4.31
CA HIS A 91 -1.21 -8.50 -3.07
C HIS A 91 -2.65 -8.99 -3.23
N GLU A 92 -3.33 -8.68 -4.34
CA GLU A 92 -4.66 -9.20 -4.66
C GLU A 92 -4.67 -10.74 -4.70
N GLN A 93 -3.67 -11.35 -5.35
CA GLN A 93 -3.52 -12.80 -5.41
C GLN A 93 -3.24 -13.40 -4.02
N LEU A 94 -2.38 -12.77 -3.22
CA LEU A 94 -2.11 -13.21 -1.85
C LEU A 94 -3.36 -13.15 -0.97
N MET A 95 -4.14 -12.08 -1.07
CA MET A 95 -5.39 -11.90 -0.32
C MET A 95 -6.45 -12.92 -0.76
N THR A 96 -6.59 -13.16 -2.06
CA THR A 96 -7.46 -14.21 -2.61
C THR A 96 -7.09 -15.60 -2.07
N ARG A 97 -5.78 -15.94 -2.06
CA ARG A 97 -5.30 -17.22 -1.50
C ARG A 97 -5.56 -17.34 -0.01
N LYS A 98 -5.39 -16.26 0.77
CA LYS A 98 -5.68 -16.26 2.21
C LYS A 98 -7.17 -16.49 2.50
N HIS A 99 -8.07 -15.89 1.73
CA HIS A 99 -9.51 -16.15 1.85
C HIS A 99 -9.85 -17.63 1.59
N HIS A 100 -9.23 -18.25 0.59
CA HIS A 100 -9.43 -19.67 0.29
C HIS A 100 -8.89 -20.59 1.40
N GLN A 101 -7.76 -20.24 2.02
CA GLN A 101 -7.17 -21.01 3.12
C GLN A 101 -7.99 -20.91 4.42
N GLN A 102 -8.58 -19.75 4.72
CA GLN A 102 -9.45 -19.54 5.89
C GLN A 102 -10.82 -20.23 5.77
N GLY A 103 -11.26 -20.56 4.55
CA GLY A 103 -12.44 -21.41 4.32
C GLY A 103 -12.17 -22.89 4.64
N ARG A 104 -10.93 -23.35 4.48
CA ARG A 104 -10.56 -24.77 4.60
C ARG A 104 -10.18 -25.19 6.02
N ALA A 105 -9.84 -24.23 6.90
CA ALA A 105 -9.50 -24.47 8.31
C ALA A 105 -10.71 -24.56 9.25
N ARG A 106 -11.94 -24.29 8.78
CA ARG A 106 -13.18 -24.40 9.60
C ARG A 106 -13.84 -25.78 9.57
N CYS A 107 -13.27 -26.75 8.85
CA CYS A 107 -13.78 -28.11 8.75
C CYS A 107 -12.76 -29.12 9.29
N THR A 108 -12.45 -29.07 10.59
CA THR A 108 -11.95 -30.25 11.30
C THR A 108 -13.15 -30.90 11.98
N PRO A 109 -13.65 -32.06 11.52
CA PRO A 109 -14.59 -32.83 12.31
C PRO A 109 -13.84 -33.36 13.54
N GLY A 110 -14.40 -33.15 14.72
CA GLY A 110 -13.88 -33.72 15.96
C GLY A 110 -13.83 -35.25 15.85
N SER A 111 -12.70 -35.82 16.25
CA SER A 111 -12.58 -37.23 16.65
C SER A 111 -12.68 -37.35 18.16
#